data_AF-A0A956HYR8-F1
#
_entry.id   AF-A0A956HYR8-F1
#
_cell.length_a   1.000
_cell.length_b   1.000
_cell.length_c   1.000
_cell.angle_alpha   90.00
_cell.angle_beta   90.00
_cell.angle_gamma   90.00
#
_symmetry.space_group_name_H-M   'P 1'
#
loop_
_entity.id
_entity.type
_entity.pdbx_description
1 polymer ?
#
loop_
_entity_poly.entity_id
_entity_poly.type
_entity_poly.pdbx_seq_one_letter_code
_entity_poly.pdbx_strand_id
1 'polypeptide(L)' 'MSQSKETLVDRRTVERNIQKGLLSRKDYENHINGLPDVAPKGEMVHVEPSESADSGDQGATP' A
#
# COMPACT_ATOMS: atom_id res chain seq x y z
N MET A 1 -6.48 12.49 23.68
CA MET A 1 -6.23 13.21 22.41
C MET A 1 -6.96 12.46 21.31
N SER A 2 -7.63 13.21 20.43
CA SER A 2 -8.68 12.73 19.51
C SER A 2 -8.21 11.59 18.62
N GLN A 3 -9.02 10.54 18.54
CA GLN A 3 -8.85 9.42 17.62
C GLN A 3 -8.76 9.94 16.18
N SER A 4 -7.68 9.58 15.50
CA SER A 4 -7.45 9.87 14.09
C SER A 4 -8.59 9.25 13.30
N LYS A 5 -9.46 10.09 12.75
CA LYS A 5 -10.56 9.68 11.88
C LYS A 5 -9.94 8.93 10.71
N GLU A 6 -10.11 7.61 10.65
CA GLU A 6 -9.70 6.76 9.52
C GLU A 6 -10.51 7.17 8.30
N THR A 7 -10.09 8.25 7.64
CA THR A 7 -10.60 8.60 6.34
C THR A 7 -10.02 7.60 5.37
N LEU A 8 -10.82 6.62 4.94
CA LEU A 8 -10.52 5.79 3.79
C LEU A 8 -10.25 6.71 2.61
N VAL A 9 -8.97 6.89 2.26
CA VAL A 9 -8.53 7.76 1.18
C VAL A 9 -8.80 7.04 -0.14
N ASP A 10 -10.07 6.97 -0.55
CA ASP A 10 -10.42 6.42 -1.87
C ASP A 10 -9.83 7.34 -2.94
N ARG A 11 -9.02 6.75 -3.83
CA ARG A 11 -8.43 7.40 -5.00
C ARG A 11 -9.45 8.23 -5.77
N ARG A 12 -10.68 7.74 -5.93
CA ARG A 12 -11.75 8.47 -6.65
C ARG A 12 -12.17 9.76 -5.94
N THR A 13 -12.16 9.75 -4.61
CA THR A 13 -12.50 10.92 -3.79
C THR A 13 -11.41 11.97 -3.87
N VAL A 14 -10.14 11.55 -3.82
CA VAL A 14 -8.99 12.44 -4.02
C VAL A 14 -9.02 13.08 -5.40
N GLU A 15 -9.16 12.28 -6.46
CA GLU A 15 -9.20 12.77 -7.84
C GLU A 15 -10.36 13.75 -8.06
N ARG A 16 -11.55 13.44 -7.51
CA ARG A 16 -12.71 14.34 -7.56
C ARG A 16 -12.45 15.67 -6.83
N ASN A 17 -11.81 15.63 -5.66
CA ASN A 17 -11.51 16.83 -4.89
C ASN A 17 -10.44 17.69 -5.58
N ILE A 18 -9.49 17.07 -6.27
CA ILE A 18 -8.53 17.77 -7.14
C ILE A 18 -9.25 18.46 -8.29
N GLN A 19 -10.16 17.77 -8.99
CA GLN A 19 -10.94 18.37 -10.08
C GLN A 19 -11.81 19.53 -9.61
N LYS A 20 -12.36 19.46 -8.39
CA LYS A 20 -13.15 20.54 -7.77
C LYS A 20 -12.29 21.69 -7.23
N GLY A 21 -10.96 21.58 -7.26
CA GLY A 21 -10.04 22.58 -6.71
C GLY A 21 -10.02 22.64 -5.17
N LEU A 22 -10.60 21.65 -4.50
CA LEU A 22 -10.64 21.55 -3.04
C LEU A 22 -9.35 20.96 -2.44
N LEU A 23 -8.54 20.32 -3.29
CA LEU A 23 -7.27 19.72 -2.92
C LEU A 23 -6.27 19.96 -4.04
N SER A 24 -5.05 20.41 -3.73
CA SER A 24 -4.02 20.51 -4.76
C SER A 24 -3.31 19.16 -4.93
N ARG A 25 -2.82 18.89 -6.14
CA ARG A 25 -2.04 17.68 -6.42
C ARG A 25 -0.75 17.64 -5.59
N LYS A 26 -0.13 18.80 -5.37
CA LYS A 26 1.07 18.94 -4.55
C LYS A 26 0.83 18.57 -3.08
N ASP A 27 -0.30 18.99 -2.51
CA ASP A 27 -0.64 18.66 -1.12
C ASP A 27 -0.89 17.16 -0.95
N TYR A 28 -1.55 16.54 -1.94
CA TYR A 28 -1.73 15.09 -1.97
C TYR A 28 -0.39 14.34 -2.04
N GLU A 29 0.51 14.72 -2.94
CA GLU A 29 1.83 14.09 -3.07
C GLU A 29 2.67 14.24 -1.78
N ASN A 30 2.66 15.42 -1.17
CA ASN A 30 3.33 15.65 0.12
C ASN A 30 2.74 14.77 1.23
N HIS A 31 1.41 14.61 1.27
CA HIS A 31 0.75 13.75 2.24
C HIS A 31 1.18 12.29 2.07
N ILE A 32 1.13 11.74 0.85
CA ILE A 32 1.55 10.37 0.57
C ILE A 32 3.01 10.15 0.99
N ASN A 33 3.92 11.04 0.60
CA ASN A 33 5.33 10.94 0.99
C ASN A 33 5.57 11.06 2.51
N GLY A 34 4.65 11.69 3.23
CA GLY A 34 4.66 11.79 4.68
C GLY A 34 4.30 10.49 5.39
N LEU A 35 3.61 9.56 4.73
CA LEU A 35 3.13 8.33 5.36
C LEU A 35 4.31 7.45 5.83
N PRO A 36 4.15 6.72 6.96
CA PRO A 36 5.20 5.88 7.53
C PRO A 36 5.41 4.58 6.74
N ASP A 37 4.38 4.12 6.02
CA ASP A 37 4.31 2.86 5.27
C ASP A 37 4.58 3.03 3.77
N VAL A 38 5.11 4.19 3.35
CA VAL A 38 5.57 4.36 1.96
C VAL A 38 6.70 3.39 1.65
N ALA A 39 6.74 2.89 0.41
CA ALA A 39 7.76 1.94 -0.07
C ALA A 39 9.21 2.25 0.38
N PRO A 40 9.73 3.50 0.34
CA PRO A 40 11.08 3.81 0.81
C PRO A 40 11.26 3.81 2.34
N LYS A 41 10.18 3.87 3.12
CA LYS A 41 10.21 3.79 4.60
C LYS A 41 9.80 2.41 5.13
N GLY A 42 9.36 1.51 4.26
CA GLY A 42 9.01 0.14 4.62
C GLY A 42 10.26 -0.66 4.98
N GLU A 43 10.16 -1.47 6.03
CA GLU A 43 11.18 -2.45 6.35
C GLU A 43 11.07 -3.63 5.37
N MET A 44 12.18 -3.95 4.68
CA MET A 44 12.22 -5.09 3.77
C MET A 44 12.27 -6.38 4.59
N VAL A 45 11.18 -7.14 4.59
CA VAL A 45 11.14 -8.46 5.23
C VAL A 45 11.91 -9.43 4.34
N HIS A 46 13.13 -9.78 4.75
CA HIS A 46 13.88 -10.86 4.15
C HIS A 46 13.31 -12.20 4.62
N VAL A 47 12.62 -12.89 3.72
CA VAL A 47 12.23 -14.29 3.93
C VAL A 47 13.37 -15.14 3.41
N GLU A 48 14.14 -15.73 4.33
CA GLU A 48 15.04 -16.82 3.97
C GLU A 48 14.19 -17.96 3.38
N PRO A 49 14.55 -18.52 2.21
CA PRO A 49 13.85 -19.68 1.68
C PRO A 49 14.04 -20.82 2.67
N SER A 50 13.07 -21.05 3.55
CA SER A 50 13.05 -22.27 4.35
C SER A 50 13.02 -23.44 3.36
N GLU A 51 13.93 -24.40 3.51
CA GLU A 51 14.03 -25.65 2.74
C GLU A 51 12.84 -26.60 3.00
N SER A 52 11.65 -26.04 3.02
CA SER A 52 10.35 -26.71 3.06
C SER A 52 9.46 -26.07 2.00
N ALA A 53 10.01 -25.96 0.78
CA ALA A 53 9.19 -26.08 -0.42
C ALA A 53 8.70 -27.53 -0.45
N ASP A 54 7.57 -27.74 0.20
CA ASP A 54 6.78 -28.97 0.17
C ASP A 54 6.65 -29.44 -1.29
N SER A 55 7.18 -30.63 -1.54
CA SER A 55 7.13 -31.29 -2.84
C SER A 55 5.71 -31.79 -3.06
N GLY A 56 4.94 -31.09 -3.88
CA GLY A 56 3.55 -31.47 -4.11
C GLY A 56 2.97 -30.92 -5.41
N ASP A 57 3.43 -31.43 -6.56
CA ASP A 57 2.57 -31.84 -7.68
C ASP A 57 3.42 -32.44 -8.82
N GLN A 58 3.76 -33.72 -8.72
CA GLN A 58 4.04 -34.54 -9.92
C GLN A 58 2.76 -35.33 -10.21
N GLY A 59 1.83 -34.69 -10.90
CA GLY A 59 0.72 -35.36 -11.56
C GLY A 59 1.24 -36.24 -12.70
N ALA A 60 1.66 -37.46 -12.36
CA ALA A 60 1.73 -38.55 -13.30
C ALA A 60 0.31 -38.91 -13.75
N THR A 61 0.03 -38.81 -15.03
CA THR A 61 -1.14 -39.47 -15.66
C THR A 61 -0.67 -40.30 -16.86
N PRO A 62 -1.28 -41.49 -17.06
CA PRO A 62 -0.70 -42.65 -17.76
C PRO A 62 -0.56 -42.53 -19.28
#